data_AF-A0A256I2Z0-F1
#
_entry.id   AF-A0A256I2Z0-F1
#
_cell.length_a   1.000
_cell.length_b   1.000
_cell.length_c   1.000
_cell.angle_alpha   90.00
_cell.angle_beta   90.00
_cell.angle_gamma   90.00
#
_symmetry.space_group_name_H-M   'P 1'
#
loop_
_entity.id
_entity.type
_entity.pdbx_description
1 polymer ?
#
loop_
_entity_poly.entity_id
_entity_poly.type
_entity_poly.pdbx_seq_one_letter_code
_entity_poly.pdbx_strand_id
1 'polypeptide(L)'
;MTLAERFGASIEVAGPDPDAEAFFFVKRPESVDQDAFVTGLLGLVGTGGRLVLHHRSGFAVVRVSHDRARRLRRLPWVDSVGGVRFDPEQFAAVTGAPIA
;
A
#
# COMPACT_ATOMS: atom_id res chain seq x y z
N MET A 1 -16.62 24.94 -12.23
CA MET A 1 -15.68 25.95 -11.67
C MET A 1 -14.59 25.19 -10.94
N THR A 2 -13.36 25.23 -11.47
CA THR A 2 -12.21 24.49 -10.93
C THR A 2 -11.48 25.32 -9.85
N LEU A 3 -10.64 24.68 -9.02
CA LEU A 3 -9.86 25.37 -7.99
C LEU A 3 -8.93 26.44 -8.61
N ALA A 4 -8.37 26.18 -9.79
CA ALA A 4 -7.49 27.10 -10.52
C ALA A 4 -8.21 28.38 -10.99
N GLU A 5 -9.44 28.24 -11.50
CA GLU A 5 -10.27 29.38 -11.93
C GLU A 5 -10.62 30.33 -10.77
N ARG A 6 -10.68 29.82 -9.54
CA ARG A 6 -11.03 30.60 -8.35
C ARG A 6 -9.89 31.48 -7.83
N PHE A 7 -8.64 31.12 -8.13
CA PHE A 7 -7.44 31.80 -7.63
C PHE A 7 -6.64 32.53 -8.72
N GLY A 8 -7.06 32.48 -9.99
CA GLY A 8 -6.37 33.17 -11.08
C GLY A 8 -4.93 32.68 -11.30
N ALA A 9 -4.64 31.43 -10.94
CA ALA A 9 -3.30 30.85 -10.94
C ALA A 9 -3.30 29.46 -11.58
N SER A 10 -2.20 29.10 -12.27
CA SER A 10 -1.93 27.73 -12.69
C SER A 10 -1.49 26.90 -11.48
N ILE A 11 -2.25 25.86 -11.14
CA ILE A 11 -1.90 24.93 -10.06
C ILE A 11 -1.25 23.71 -10.69
N GLU A 12 0.07 23.54 -10.49
CA GLU A 12 0.77 22.30 -10.76
C GLU A 12 0.85 21.47 -9.49
N VAL A 13 0.16 20.32 -9.47
CA VAL A 13 0.27 19.36 -8.37
C VAL A 13 1.33 18.32 -8.76
N ALA A 14 2.54 18.50 -8.25
CA ALA A 14 3.56 17.47 -8.31
C ALA A 14 3.22 16.36 -7.29
N GLY A 15 2.87 15.18 -7.79
CA GLY A 15 2.75 13.98 -6.95
C GLY A 15 4.13 13.47 -6.50
N PRO A 16 4.17 12.48 -5.60
CA PRO A 16 5.41 11.75 -5.33
C PRO A 16 5.93 11.14 -6.63
N ASP A 17 7.26 11.01 -6.72
CA ASP A 17 7.92 10.28 -7.80
C ASP A 17 7.22 8.91 -8.00
N PRO A 18 6.71 8.60 -9.20
CA PRO A 18 5.95 7.38 -9.45
C PRO A 18 6.75 6.11 -9.16
N ASP A 19 8.08 6.17 -9.24
CA ASP A 19 8.99 5.04 -9.07
C ASP A 19 9.58 4.94 -7.66
N ALA A 20 9.45 5.99 -6.83
CA ALA A 20 9.90 5.96 -5.45
C ALA A 20 9.12 4.90 -4.64
N GLU A 21 9.84 4.02 -3.97
CA GLU A 21 9.26 3.04 -3.06
C GLU A 21 8.81 3.69 -1.75
N ALA A 22 7.63 3.31 -1.29
CA ALA A 22 7.09 3.70 0.01
C ALA A 22 6.25 2.57 0.60
N PHE A 23 5.83 2.74 1.86
CA PHE A 23 4.95 1.79 2.52
C PHE A 23 3.48 2.14 2.29
N PHE A 24 2.70 1.13 1.94
CA PHE A 24 1.26 1.25 1.72
C PHE A 24 0.52 0.21 2.55
N PHE A 25 -0.49 0.67 3.26
CA PHE A 25 -1.50 -0.18 3.87
C PHE A 25 -2.50 -0.61 2.79
N VAL A 26 -2.77 -1.90 2.72
CA VAL A 26 -3.73 -2.50 1.79
C VAL A 26 -4.71 -3.32 2.59
N LYS A 27 -6.00 -3.05 2.40
CA LYS A 27 -7.10 -3.76 3.07
C LYS A 27 -7.89 -4.59 2.08
N ARG A 28 -8.26 -5.82 2.46
CA ARG A 28 -9.18 -6.66 1.70
C ARG A 28 -10.64 -6.34 2.03
N PRO A 29 -11.58 -6.51 1.09
CA PRO A 29 -12.99 -6.59 1.39
C PRO A 29 -13.28 -7.81 2.29
N GLU A 30 -14.28 -7.73 3.16
CA GLU A 30 -14.60 -8.83 4.10
C GLU A 30 -14.95 -10.13 3.38
N SER A 31 -15.54 -10.04 2.18
CA SER A 31 -15.92 -11.17 1.33
C SER A 31 -14.76 -11.90 0.65
N VAL A 32 -13.55 -11.32 0.68
CA VAL A 32 -12.36 -11.92 0.07
C VAL A 32 -11.65 -12.79 1.08
N ASP A 33 -11.33 -14.04 0.70
CA ASP A 33 -10.55 -14.96 1.53
C ASP A 33 -9.16 -14.39 1.88
N GLN A 34 -8.73 -14.61 3.12
CA GLN A 34 -7.48 -14.07 3.65
C GLN A 34 -6.26 -14.65 2.96
N ASP A 35 -6.23 -15.96 2.73
CA ASP A 35 -5.06 -16.63 2.17
C ASP A 35 -4.94 -16.33 0.67
N ALA A 36 -6.08 -16.27 -0.03
CA ALA A 36 -6.15 -15.80 -1.40
C ALA A 36 -5.67 -14.34 -1.55
N PHE A 37 -6.06 -13.46 -0.61
CA PHE A 37 -5.61 -12.07 -0.57
C PHE A 37 -4.08 -11.96 -0.40
N VAL A 38 -3.51 -12.66 0.57
CA VAL A 38 -2.06 -12.64 0.83
C VAL A 38 -1.29 -13.25 -0.36
N THR A 39 -1.75 -14.38 -0.88
CA THR A 39 -1.14 -15.04 -2.05
C THR A 39 -1.19 -14.12 -3.28
N GLY A 40 -2.33 -13.49 -3.54
CA GLY A 40 -2.48 -12.53 -4.63
C GLY A 40 -1.55 -11.32 -4.47
N LEU A 41 -1.42 -10.78 -3.25
CA LEU A 41 -0.48 -9.70 -2.97
C LEU A 41 0.96 -10.13 -3.24
N LEU A 42 1.39 -11.29 -2.74
CA LEU A 42 2.74 -11.82 -2.98
C LEU A 42 3.04 -11.98 -4.49
N GLY A 43 2.08 -12.46 -5.27
CA GLY A 43 2.23 -12.57 -6.73
C GLY A 43 2.39 -11.21 -7.43
N LEU A 44 1.80 -10.14 -6.88
CA LEU A 44 1.86 -8.80 -7.46
C LEU A 44 3.04 -7.97 -6.98
N VAL A 45 3.38 -8.04 -5.70
CA VAL A 45 4.45 -7.23 -5.10
C VAL A 45 5.79 -7.97 -5.16
N GLY A 46 5.79 -9.29 -5.17
CA GLY A 46 6.99 -10.13 -5.12
C GLY A 46 7.39 -10.50 -3.70
N THR A 47 8.30 -11.47 -3.58
CA THR A 47 8.67 -12.13 -2.30
C THR A 47 9.86 -11.50 -1.59
N GLY A 48 10.56 -10.54 -2.20
CA GLY A 48 11.78 -9.91 -1.65
C GLY A 48 11.53 -8.85 -0.58
N GLY A 49 10.86 -9.20 0.52
CA GLY A 49 10.61 -8.29 1.65
C GLY A 49 9.65 -7.13 1.32
N ARG A 50 8.85 -7.28 0.26
CA ARG A 50 7.89 -6.27 -0.21
C ARG A 50 6.52 -6.44 0.42
N LEU A 51 6.17 -7.64 0.89
CA LEU A 51 5.12 -7.84 1.89
C LEU A 51 5.80 -7.80 3.26
N VAL A 52 5.53 -6.76 4.03
CA VAL A 52 6.29 -6.44 5.25
C VAL A 52 5.55 -6.92 6.50
N LEU A 53 4.23 -6.82 6.46
CA LEU A 53 3.33 -7.25 7.52
C LEU A 53 2.02 -7.68 6.89
N HIS A 54 1.39 -8.70 7.46
CA HIS A 54 -0.04 -8.96 7.23
C HIS A 54 -0.68 -9.43 8.53
N HIS A 55 -1.98 -9.25 8.63
CA HIS A 55 -2.75 -9.68 9.79
C HIS A 55 -4.05 -10.37 9.38
N ARG A 56 -4.47 -11.34 10.19
CA ARG A 56 -5.70 -12.15 9.97
C ARG A 56 -6.98 -11.32 9.84
N SER A 57 -6.97 -10.08 10.32
CA SER A 57 -8.10 -9.15 10.19
C SER A 57 -8.27 -8.58 8.78
N GLY A 58 -7.44 -8.96 7.80
CA GLY A 58 -7.64 -8.55 6.41
C GLY A 58 -6.85 -7.32 5.96
N PHE A 59 -5.68 -7.08 6.54
CA PHE A 59 -4.79 -6.04 6.02
C PHE A 59 -3.35 -6.52 5.86
N ALA A 60 -2.63 -5.79 5.02
CA ALA A 60 -1.21 -5.93 4.79
C ALA A 60 -0.52 -4.57 4.68
N VAL A 61 0.76 -4.51 5.05
CA VAL A 61 1.66 -3.41 4.74
C VAL A 61 2.64 -3.89 3.68
N VAL A 62 2.71 -3.18 2.56
CA VAL A 62 3.59 -3.50 1.43
C VAL A 62 4.55 -2.37 1.12
N ARG A 63 5.76 -2.70 0.65
CA ARG A 63 6.73 -1.76 0.09
C ARG A 63 6.72 -1.83 -1.43
N VAL A 64 6.16 -0.82 -2.07
CA VAL A 64 6.00 -0.73 -3.53
C VAL A 64 6.12 0.71 -4.01
N SER A 65 6.29 0.90 -5.32
CA SER A 65 6.24 2.23 -5.93
C SER A 65 4.83 2.82 -5.90
N HIS A 66 4.74 4.15 -5.97
CA HIS A 66 3.45 4.84 -5.95
C HIS A 66 2.54 4.44 -7.13
N ASP A 67 3.10 4.22 -8.32
CA ASP A 67 2.31 3.72 -9.46
C ASP A 67 1.72 2.33 -9.18
N ARG A 68 2.50 1.42 -8.59
CA ARG A 68 2.03 0.08 -8.24
C ARG A 68 0.94 0.13 -7.17
N ALA A 69 1.06 1.01 -6.18
CA ALA A 69 0.01 1.25 -5.18
C ALA A 69 -1.29 1.75 -5.82
N ARG A 70 -1.20 2.66 -6.81
CA ARG A 70 -2.38 3.11 -7.58
C ARG A 70 -3.03 1.99 -8.37
N ARG A 71 -2.25 1.04 -8.91
CA ARG A 71 -2.78 -0.16 -9.60
C ARG A 71 -3.47 -1.11 -8.62
N LEU A 72 -2.88 -1.36 -7.45
CA LEU A 72 -3.49 -2.20 -6.40
C LEU A 72 -4.89 -1.72 -6.02
N ARG A 73 -5.08 -0.39 -5.90
CA ARG A 73 -6.37 0.21 -5.56
C ARG A 73 -7.49 -0.09 -6.58
N ARG A 74 -7.14 -0.48 -7.81
CA ARG A 74 -8.11 -0.80 -8.88
C ARG A 74 -8.54 -2.27 -8.89
N LEU A 75 -7.94 -3.11 -8.05
CA LEU A 75 -8.25 -4.53 -8.01
C LEU A 75 -9.54 -4.77 -7.22
N PRO A 76 -10.45 -5.63 -7.73
CA PRO A 76 -11.76 -5.85 -7.10
C PRO A 76 -11.66 -6.55 -5.74
N TRP A 77 -10.52 -7.17 -5.45
CA TRP A 77 -10.23 -7.85 -4.19
C TRP A 77 -9.44 -6.98 -3.19
N VAL A 78 -9.38 -5.66 -3.45
CA VAL A 78 -8.79 -4.64 -2.58
C VAL A 78 -9.85 -3.60 -2.22
N ASP A 79 -10.11 -3.40 -0.93
CA ASP A 79 -11.06 -2.42 -0.38
C ASP A 79 -10.44 -1.01 -0.37
N SER A 80 -9.22 -0.89 0.13
CA SER A 80 -8.52 0.39 0.21
C SER A 80 -7.00 0.24 0.17
N VAL A 81 -6.35 1.31 -0.33
CA VAL A 81 -4.89 1.48 -0.33
C VAL A 81 -4.56 2.88 0.20
N GLY A 82 -3.71 2.97 1.21
CA GLY A 82 -3.28 4.23 1.82
C GLY A 82 -1.79 4.25 2.12
N GLY A 83 -1.13 5.37 1.83
CA GLY A 83 0.28 5.55 2.21
C GLY A 83 0.43 5.64 3.73
N VAL A 84 1.44 4.97 4.27
CA VAL A 84 1.73 4.96 5.71
C VAL A 84 3.21 5.20 5.96
N ARG A 85 3.54 5.79 7.11
CA ARG A 85 4.91 5.73 7.63
C ARG A 85 5.04 4.43 8.42
N PHE A 86 5.99 3.61 8.02
CA PHE A 86 6.26 2.33 8.66
C PHE A 86 7.76 2.14 8.76
N ASP A 87 8.23 1.81 9.96
CA ASP A 87 9.63 1.48 10.23
C ASP A 87 9.69 -0.02 10.58
N PRO A 88 10.17 -0.88 9.64
CA PRO A 88 10.25 -2.31 9.88
C PRO A 88 11.20 -2.70 11.02
N GLU A 89 12.28 -1.94 11.23
CA GLU A 89 13.27 -2.23 12.27
C GLU A 89 12.69 -1.90 13.64
N GLN A 90 12.05 -0.73 13.77
CA GLN A 90 11.37 -0.35 15.01
C GLN A 90 10.23 -1.31 15.32
N PHE A 91 9.46 -1.74 14.30
CA PHE A 91 8.39 -2.71 14.48
C PHE A 91 8.94 -4.05 15.00
N ALA A 92 9.98 -4.60 14.35
CA ALA A 92 10.61 -5.85 14.78
C ALA A 92 11.22 -5.76 16.18
N ALA A 93 11.75 -4.60 16.59
CA ALA A 93 12.26 -4.38 17.94
C ALA A 93 11.17 -4.47 19.02
N VAL A 94 9.92 -4.11 18.69
CA VAL A 94 8.77 -4.17 19.62
C VAL A 94 8.08 -5.53 19.60
N THR A 95 7.95 -6.16 18.43
CA THR A 95 7.20 -7.42 18.28
C THR A 95 8.06 -8.68 18.29
N GLY A 96 9.39 -8.54 18.22
CA GLY A 96 10.30 -9.64 17.87
C GLY A 96 10.43 -9.79 16.34
N ALA A 97 11.46 -10.52 15.90
CA ALA A 97 11.69 -10.79 14.48
C ALA A 97 10.47 -11.51 13.86
N PRO A 98 10.13 -11.24 12.57
CA PRO A 98 9.06 -11.95 11.89
C PRO A 98 9.34 -13.46 11.94
N ILE A 99 8.33 -14.25 12.30
CA ILE A 99 8.41 -15.70 12.13
C ILE A 99 8.35 -15.94 10.62
N ALA A 100 9.45 -16.45 10.06
CA ALA A 100 9.59 -16.78 8.65
C ALA A 100 8.68 -17.94 8.22
#